data_AF-A0A841B7R9-F1
#
_entry.id   AF-A0A841B7R9-F1
#
_cell.length_a   1.000
_cell.length_b   1.000
_cell.length_c   1.000
_cell.angle_alpha   90.00
_cell.angle_beta   90.00
_cell.angle_gamma   90.00
#
_symmetry.space_group_name_H-M   'P 1'
#
loop_
_entity.id
_entity.type
_entity.pdbx_description
1 polymer ?
#
loop_
_entity_poly.entity_id
_entity_poly.type
_entity_poly.pdbx_seq_one_letter_code
_entity_poly.pdbx_strand_id
1 'polypeptide(L)'
;MADMKVDYATIHAAADDCSSTGGELESLFGQLKSDLAPLVNTWQGDAQTAYLAAQQEWDNKFDELKQLLAQVAGVLPQLADGYQSTEQGVTGLF
;
A
#
# COMPACT_ATOMS: atom_id res chain seq x y z
N MET A 1 -28.63 -10.67 5.69
CA MET A 1 -28.38 -9.94 4.42
C MET A 1 -27.81 -8.51 4.61
N ALA A 2 -27.58 -8.01 5.83
CA ALA A 2 -26.95 -6.70 6.04
C ALA A 2 -25.44 -6.79 6.35
N ASP A 3 -25.00 -7.88 6.97
CA ASP A 3 -23.63 -8.13 7.43
C ASP A 3 -22.60 -8.07 6.27
N MET A 4 -22.82 -8.89 5.25
CA MET A 4 -21.92 -9.08 4.12
C MET A 4 -21.72 -7.84 3.22
N LYS A 5 -22.74 -6.96 3.13
CA LYS A 5 -22.62 -5.67 2.42
C LYS A 5 -21.79 -4.66 3.21
N VAL A 6 -21.88 -4.70 4.54
CA VAL A 6 -21.08 -3.84 5.42
C VAL A 6 -19.63 -4.28 5.36
N ASP A 7 -19.36 -5.59 5.37
CA ASP A 7 -18.01 -6.11 5.18
C ASP A 7 -17.40 -5.65 3.85
N TYR A 8 -18.12 -5.77 2.72
CA TYR A 8 -17.62 -5.33 1.42
C TYR A 8 -17.30 -3.84 1.35
N ALA A 9 -18.19 -2.99 1.85
CA ALA A 9 -17.97 -1.54 1.87
C ALA A 9 -16.80 -1.16 2.79
N THR A 10 -16.65 -1.83 3.93
CA THR A 10 -15.56 -1.61 4.89
C THR A 10 -14.23 -2.07 4.31
N ILE A 11 -14.24 -3.20 3.61
CA ILE A 11 -13.11 -3.76 2.88
C ILE A 11 -12.62 -2.80 1.77
N HIS A 12 -13.55 -2.26 0.99
CA HIS A 12 -13.19 -1.34 -0.09
C HIS A 12 -12.65 -0.02 0.47
N ALA A 13 -13.29 0.51 1.52
CA ALA A 13 -12.80 1.68 2.25
C ALA A 13 -11.40 1.45 2.84
N ALA A 14 -11.11 0.26 3.39
CA ALA A 14 -9.79 -0.08 3.90
C ALA A 14 -8.73 -0.16 2.78
N ALA A 15 -9.11 -0.63 1.58
CA ALA A 15 -8.22 -0.65 0.42
C ALA A 15 -7.93 0.76 -0.11
N ASP A 16 -8.93 1.65 -0.15
CA ASP A 16 -8.75 3.06 -0.50
C ASP A 16 -7.89 3.79 0.54
N ASP A 17 -8.12 3.53 1.83
CA ASP A 17 -7.33 4.09 2.94
C ASP A 17 -5.87 3.64 2.87
N CYS A 18 -5.64 2.36 2.52
CA CYS A 18 -4.32 1.82 2.22
C CYS A 18 -3.63 2.53 1.05
N SER A 19 -4.36 2.79 -0.05
CA SER A 19 -3.80 3.51 -1.21
C SER A 19 -3.52 4.98 -0.89
N SER A 20 -4.40 5.64 -0.13
CA SER A 20 -4.23 7.03 0.31
C SER A 20 -3.03 7.15 1.24
N THR A 21 -2.93 6.27 2.23
CA THR A 21 -1.79 6.18 3.15
C THR A 21 -0.49 5.92 2.39
N GLY A 22 -0.51 5.07 1.36
CA GLY A 22 0.63 4.85 0.48
C GLY A 22 1.10 6.13 -0.23
N GLY A 23 0.17 6.93 -0.75
CA GLY A 23 0.47 8.21 -1.39
C GLY A 23 0.99 9.28 -0.41
N GLU A 24 0.41 9.36 0.79
CA GLU A 24 0.90 10.24 1.86
C GLU A 24 2.31 9.87 2.29
N LEU A 25 2.56 8.57 2.48
CA LEU A 25 3.88 8.03 2.75
C LEU A 25 4.86 8.44 1.64
N GLU A 26 4.53 8.26 0.35
CA GLU A 26 5.41 8.66 -0.76
C GLU A 26 5.73 10.16 -0.72
N SER A 27 4.74 11.00 -0.41
CA SER A 27 4.94 12.43 -0.28
C SER A 27 5.88 12.78 0.88
N LEU A 28 5.67 12.17 2.05
CA LEU A 28 6.49 12.38 3.24
C LEU A 28 7.94 11.92 3.00
N PHE A 29 8.11 10.81 2.27
CA PHE A 29 9.41 10.28 1.88
C PHE A 29 10.12 11.16 0.85
N GLY A 30 9.40 11.68 -0.14
CA GLY A 30 9.91 12.67 -1.09
C GLY A 30 10.38 13.95 -0.38
N GLN A 31 9.62 14.41 0.62
CA GLN A 31 9.98 15.55 1.45
C GLN A 31 11.27 15.27 2.23
N LEU A 32 11.38 14.12 2.89
CA LEU A 32 12.58 13.69 3.61
C LEU A 32 13.81 13.64 2.69
N LYS A 33 13.69 13.08 1.48
CA LYS A 33 14.78 13.08 0.48
C LYS A 33 15.18 14.50 0.09
N SER A 34 14.22 15.40 -0.09
CA SER A 34 14.48 16.79 -0.44
C SER A 34 15.19 17.54 0.68
N ASP A 35 14.80 17.32 1.94
CA ASP A 35 15.45 17.91 3.11
C ASP A 35 16.86 17.35 3.36
N LEU A 36 17.09 16.08 3.01
CA LEU A 36 18.41 15.44 3.12
C LEU A 36 19.35 15.83 1.96
N ALA A 37 18.84 16.14 0.77
CA ALA A 37 19.65 16.49 -0.40
C ALA A 37 20.72 17.58 -0.15
N PRO A 38 20.43 18.73 0.50
CA PRO A 38 21.45 19.72 0.81
C PRO A 38 22.46 19.25 1.88
N LEU A 39 22.04 18.39 2.82
CA LEU A 39 22.92 17.82 3.85
C LEU A 39 23.91 16.83 3.23
N VAL A 40 23.48 16.05 2.23
CA VAL A 40 24.35 15.12 1.51
C VAL A 40 25.50 15.84 0.80
N ASN A 41 25.27 17.04 0.28
CA ASN A 41 26.34 17.86 -0.30
C ASN A 41 27.41 18.30 0.72
N THR A 42 27.06 18.33 2.01
CA THR A 42 28.02 18.64 3.09
C THR A 42 28.78 17.40 3.59
N TRP A 43 28.30 16.20 3.25
CA TRP A 43 28.87 14.92 3.66
C TRP A 43 29.87 14.41 2.61
N GLN A 44 31.16 14.33 2.98
CA GLN A 44 32.22 13.84 2.08
C GLN A 44 32.65 12.41 2.46
N GLY A 45 32.88 11.56 1.44
CA GLY A 45 33.46 10.22 1.59
C GLY A 45 32.48 9.16 2.10
N ASP A 46 32.63 8.76 3.36
CA ASP A 46 31.90 7.64 3.96
C ASP A 46 30.40 7.95 4.20
N ALA A 47 30.09 9.19 4.58
CA ALA A 47 28.72 9.61 4.86
C ALA A 47 27.85 9.68 3.59
N GLN A 48 28.44 9.98 2.44
CA GLN A 48 27.74 9.92 1.15
C GLN A 48 27.39 8.47 0.77
N THR A 49 28.31 7.53 1.01
CA THR A 49 28.10 6.10 0.75
C THR A 49 27.02 5.52 1.67
N ALA A 50 27.06 5.88 2.96
CA ALA A 50 26.04 5.49 3.93
C ALA A 50 24.65 6.04 3.54
N TYR A 51 24.59 7.30 3.08
CA TYR A 51 23.34 7.87 2.58
C TYR A 51 22.80 7.12 1.36
N LEU A 52 23.63 6.82 0.36
CA LEU A 52 23.20 6.08 -0.83
C LEU A 52 22.67 4.69 -0.47
N ALA A 53 23.34 3.98 0.44
CA ALA A 53 22.88 2.69 0.94
C ALA A 53 21.53 2.81 1.67
N ALA A 54 21.38 3.83 2.52
CA ALA A 54 20.15 4.08 3.25
C ALA A 54 19.02 4.47 2.29
N GLN A 55 19.26 5.37 1.33
CA GLN A 55 18.31 5.75 0.29
C GLN A 55 17.77 4.52 -0.44
N GLN A 56 18.66 3.60 -0.84
CA GLN A 56 18.29 2.39 -1.56
C GLN A 56 17.51 1.40 -0.68
N GLU A 57 17.88 1.27 0.60
CA GLU A 57 17.15 0.44 1.56
C GLU A 57 15.72 0.95 1.76
N TRP A 58 15.56 2.26 1.92
CA TRP A 58 14.25 2.85 2.14
C TRP A 58 13.37 2.82 0.88
N ASP A 59 13.95 3.06 -0.32
CA ASP A 59 13.24 2.90 -1.60
C ASP A 59 12.71 1.45 -1.75
N ASN A 60 13.55 0.45 -1.46
CA ASN A 60 13.13 -0.96 -1.50
C ASN A 60 12.00 -1.26 -0.49
N LYS A 61 12.10 -0.73 0.74
CA LYS A 61 11.06 -0.89 1.76
C LYS A 61 9.75 -0.22 1.34
N PHE A 62 9.83 0.92 0.65
CA PHE A 62 8.68 1.60 0.09
C PHE A 62 7.97 0.78 -0.97
N ASP A 63 8.73 0.21 -1.90
CA ASP A 63 8.17 -0.64 -2.95
C ASP A 63 7.55 -1.92 -2.36
N GLU A 64 8.17 -2.54 -1.34
CA GLU A 64 7.56 -3.65 -0.59
C GLU A 64 6.21 -3.24 0.03
N LEU A 65 6.16 -2.07 0.66
CA LEU A 65 4.95 -1.57 1.32
C LEU A 65 3.84 -1.27 0.30
N LYS A 66 4.18 -0.62 -0.82
CA LYS A 66 3.26 -0.38 -1.95
C LYS A 66 2.74 -1.68 -2.55
N GLN A 67 3.61 -2.67 -2.74
CA GLN A 67 3.22 -3.98 -3.25
C GLN A 67 2.29 -4.71 -2.29
N LEU A 68 2.54 -4.65 -0.98
CA LEU A 68 1.68 -5.24 0.04
C LEU A 68 0.29 -4.59 0.04
N LEU A 69 0.23 -3.26 0.02
CA LEU A 69 -1.02 -2.50 -0.04
C LEU A 69 -1.81 -2.84 -1.32
N ALA A 70 -1.13 -2.92 -2.47
CA ALA A 70 -1.74 -3.32 -3.74
C ALA A 70 -2.24 -4.78 -3.71
N GLN A 71 -1.52 -5.70 -3.06
CA GLN A 71 -1.95 -7.08 -2.87
C GLN A 71 -3.22 -7.16 -2.02
N VAL A 72 -3.24 -6.45 -0.90
CA VAL A 72 -4.42 -6.38 -0.02
C VAL A 72 -5.62 -5.82 -0.79
N ALA A 73 -5.42 -4.71 -1.52
CA ALA A 73 -6.46 -4.11 -2.36
C ALA A 73 -6.95 -5.04 -3.48
N GLY A 74 -6.11 -5.93 -4.01
CA GLY A 74 -6.46 -6.87 -5.08
C GLY A 74 -7.15 -8.17 -4.61
N VAL A 75 -6.76 -8.69 -3.44
CA VAL A 75 -7.33 -9.95 -2.88
C VAL A 75 -8.75 -9.74 -2.35
N LEU A 76 -9.00 -8.57 -1.77
CA LEU A 76 -10.28 -8.20 -1.16
C LEU A 76 -11.50 -8.25 -2.11
N PRO A 77 -11.47 -7.68 -3.33
CA PRO A 77 -12.56 -7.80 -4.29
C PRO A 77 -12.74 -9.23 -4.83
N GLN A 78 -11.66 -10.00 -5.00
CA GLN A 78 -11.75 -11.40 -5.45
C GLN A 78 -12.52 -12.29 -4.47
N LEU A 79 -12.32 -12.07 -3.16
CA LEU A 79 -13.09 -12.77 -2.13
C LEU A 79 -14.58 -12.43 -2.24
N ALA A 80 -14.92 -11.15 -2.40
CA ALA A 80 -16.31 -10.71 -2.52
C ALA A 80 -17.03 -11.25 -3.76
N ASP A 81 -16.38 -11.25 -4.92
CA ASP A 81 -16.94 -11.79 -6.17
C ASP A 81 -17.21 -13.30 -6.08
N GLY A 82 -16.29 -14.05 -5.47
CA GLY A 82 -16.44 -15.49 -5.25
C GLY A 82 -17.62 -15.82 -4.34
N TYR A 83 -17.82 -15.02 -3.30
CA TYR A 83 -18.94 -15.16 -2.37
C TYR A 83 -20.29 -14.84 -3.02
N GLN A 84 -20.40 -13.74 -3.77
CA GLN A 84 -21.64 -13.37 -4.46
C GLN A 84 -22.03 -14.39 -5.54
N SER A 85 -21.05 -14.93 -6.27
CA SER A 85 -21.28 -15.98 -7.27
C SER A 85 -21.73 -17.30 -6.63
N THR A 86 -21.16 -17.64 -5.46
CA THR A 86 -21.53 -18.86 -4.73
C THR A 86 -22.94 -18.73 -4.13
N GLU A 87 -23.30 -17.58 -3.56
CA GLU A 87 -24.66 -17.35 -3.07
C GLU A 87 -25.69 -17.37 -4.20
N GLN A 88 -25.42 -16.76 -5.36
CA GLN A 88 -26.31 -16.83 -6.53
C GLN A 88 -26.48 -18.25 -7.06
N GLY A 89 -25.39 -19.02 -7.11
CA GLY A 89 -25.44 -20.43 -7.53
C GLY A 89 -26.28 -21.30 -6.58
N VAL A 90 -26.17 -21.06 -5.26
CA VAL A 90 -26.94 -21.79 -4.25
C VAL A 90 -28.41 -21.34 -4.18
N THR A 91 -28.69 -20.04 -4.34
CA THR A 91 -30.09 -19.56 -4.39
C THR A 91 -30.82 -19.91 -5.69
N GLY A 92 -30.11 -20.17 -6.79
CA GLY A 92 -30.71 -20.69 -8.03
C GLY A 92 -31.02 -22.20 -7.99
N LEU A 93 -30.55 -22.91 -6.97
CA LEU A 93 -30.78 -24.36 -6.78
C LEU A 93 -31.98 -24.68 -5.87
N PHE A 94 -32.61 -23.68 -5.26
CA PHE A 94 -33.83 -23.79 -4.45
C PHE A 94 -34.97 -23.00 -5.11
#